data_AF-A0A814XZW1-F1
#
_entry.id   AF-A0A814XZW1-F1
#
_cell.length_a   1.000
_cell.length_b   1.000
_cell.length_c   1.000
_cell.angle_alpha   90.00
_cell.angle_beta   90.00
_cell.angle_gamma   90.00
#
_symmetry.space_group_name_H-M   'P 1'
#
loop_
_entity.id
_entity.type
_entity.pdbx_description
1 polymer ?
#
loop_
_entity_poly.entity_id
_entity_poly.type
_entity_poly.pdbx_seq_one_letter_code
_entity_poly.pdbx_strand_id
1 'polypeptide(L)'
;MLQNLMNKTDITTQDSISCLIKSYQISNENGTKFEQSCIVCMESKPFEDFETHYSSDCIHPNRTICDSCMYEYVRNNWNIGSDIQCPECSIPLSHITIKLILLKYDDTTLYERYTQFELNRALEQNSEFVWCAYGCGSGQLNEGATMNNTIQCVNCHLLTCFTHKCPWHDGMTCEEYDMPRTDGQLHASQRWISIKRHGAYLHNRKCKHYPAMETRNIFKRIIDLF
;
A
#
# COMPACT_ATOMS: atom_id res chain seq x y z
N MET A 1 9.65 -46.84 -9.72
CA MET A 1 10.02 -45.98 -8.58
C MET A 1 9.08 -44.80 -8.59
N LEU A 2 8.16 -44.54 -7.68
CA LEU A 2 7.73 -45.06 -6.39
C LEU A 2 6.29 -44.51 -6.30
N GLN A 3 5.21 -45.32 -6.39
CA GLN A 3 4.54 -45.91 -5.24
C GLN A 3 4.98 -45.30 -3.90
N ASN A 4 4.02 -44.73 -3.17
CA ASN A 4 4.14 -43.90 -1.95
C ASN A 4 4.13 -42.41 -2.32
N LEU A 5 3.01 -41.69 -2.26
CA LEU A 5 2.38 -41.29 -1.00
C LEU A 5 0.85 -41.12 -1.15
N MET A 6 0.11 -42.23 -1.15
CA MET A 6 -1.22 -42.20 -0.54
C MET A 6 -1.03 -42.56 0.92
N ASN A 7 -1.04 -41.57 1.82
CA ASN A 7 -1.57 -41.70 3.19
C ASN A 7 -1.22 -40.47 4.02
N LYS A 8 -2.21 -39.57 4.14
CA LYS A 8 -2.69 -38.94 5.39
C LYS A 8 -3.39 -37.62 5.07
N THR A 9 -4.58 -37.69 4.49
CA THR A 9 -5.59 -36.63 4.64
C THR A 9 -6.93 -37.31 4.84
N ASP A 10 -7.67 -36.86 5.84
CA ASP A 10 -8.87 -37.48 6.39
C ASP A 10 -9.91 -37.83 5.31
N ILE A 11 -10.58 -38.96 5.50
CA ILE A 11 -11.61 -39.56 4.62
C ILE A 11 -12.72 -38.55 4.24
N THR A 12 -12.93 -37.49 5.02
CA THR A 12 -13.87 -36.38 4.74
C THR A 12 -13.40 -35.40 3.65
N THR A 13 -12.09 -35.31 3.38
CA THR A 13 -11.52 -34.39 2.39
C THR A 13 -11.50 -34.98 0.97
N GLN A 14 -11.39 -36.30 0.85
CA GLN A 14 -11.41 -36.99 -0.44
C GLN A 14 -12.80 -36.94 -1.10
N ASP A 15 -13.88 -37.04 -0.33
CA ASP A 15 -15.25 -36.88 -0.84
C ASP A 15 -15.53 -35.44 -1.29
N SER A 16 -14.98 -34.46 -0.55
CA SER A 16 -15.11 -33.03 -0.87
C SER A 16 -14.37 -32.65 -2.16
N ILE A 17 -13.14 -33.15 -2.33
CA ILE A 17 -12.34 -32.94 -3.54
C ILE A 17 -12.94 -33.70 -4.73
N SER A 18 -13.46 -34.92 -4.51
CA SER A 18 -14.17 -35.69 -5.55
C SER A 18 -15.43 -34.97 -6.04
N CYS A 19 -16.17 -34.32 -5.13
CA CYS A 19 -17.35 -33.53 -5.48
C CYS A 19 -16.98 -32.28 -6.28
N LEU A 20 -15.91 -31.57 -5.88
CA LEU A 20 -15.39 -30.39 -6.58
C LEU A 20 -14.88 -30.72 -7.99
N ILE A 21 -14.16 -31.84 -8.14
CA ILE A 21 -13.69 -32.32 -9.44
C ILE A 21 -14.87 -32.72 -10.33
N LYS A 22 -15.89 -33.40 -9.78
CA LYS A 22 -17.11 -33.74 -10.52
C LYS A 22 -17.90 -32.50 -10.94
N SER A 23 -18.05 -31.50 -10.07
CA SER A 23 -18.74 -30.26 -10.44
C SER A 23 -18.00 -29.48 -11.52
N TYR A 24 -16.66 -29.49 -11.50
CA TYR A 24 -15.81 -28.86 -12.51
C TYR A 24 -15.86 -29.59 -13.88
N GLN A 25 -16.01 -30.92 -13.87
CA GLN A 25 -16.19 -31.70 -15.10
C GLN A 25 -17.59 -31.47 -15.70
N ILE A 26 -18.63 -31.41 -14.86
CA ILE A 26 -20.03 -31.20 -15.30
C ILE A 26 -20.27 -29.79 -15.86
N SER A 27 -19.59 -28.77 -15.33
CA SER A 27 -19.72 -27.39 -15.82
C SER A 27 -19.07 -27.17 -17.19
N ASN A 28 -17.92 -27.82 -17.43
CA ASN A 28 -17.20 -27.75 -18.70
C ASN A 28 -17.97 -28.40 -19.85
N GLU A 29 -18.79 -29.41 -19.59
CA GLU A 29 -19.66 -30.02 -20.60
C GLU A 29 -20.92 -29.20 -20.88
N ASN A 30 -21.37 -28.36 -19.94
CA ASN A 30 -22.63 -27.60 -20.05
C ASN A 30 -22.46 -26.10 -20.37
N GLY A 31 -21.23 -25.60 -20.56
CA GLY A 31 -20.96 -24.20 -20.89
C GLY A 31 -21.44 -23.19 -19.81
N THR A 32 -21.66 -23.66 -18.59
CA THR A 32 -22.09 -22.82 -17.47
C THR A 32 -20.85 -22.21 -16.83
N LYS A 33 -20.64 -20.91 -17.06
CA LYS A 33 -19.64 -20.13 -16.31
C LYS A 33 -20.02 -20.18 -14.84
N PHE A 34 -19.12 -20.68 -13.99
CA PHE A 34 -19.29 -20.54 -12.55
C PHE A 34 -19.16 -19.06 -12.19
N GLU A 35 -20.21 -18.51 -11.59
CA GLU A 35 -20.23 -17.14 -11.11
C GLU A 35 -20.24 -17.11 -9.57
N GLN A 36 -19.62 -16.09 -9.01
CA GLN A 36 -19.56 -15.82 -7.57
C GLN A 36 -19.90 -14.34 -7.31
N SER A 37 -20.65 -14.10 -6.23
CA SER A 37 -20.98 -12.74 -5.80
C SER A 37 -19.84 -12.13 -4.97
N CYS A 38 -19.45 -10.90 -5.30
CA CYS A 38 -18.48 -10.14 -4.52
C CYS A 38 -19.14 -9.51 -3.28
N ILE A 39 -18.53 -9.63 -2.09
CA ILE A 39 -19.07 -9.05 -0.84
C ILE A 39 -18.94 -7.52 -0.74
N VAL A 40 -18.08 -6.90 -1.58
CA VAL A 40 -17.83 -5.45 -1.56
C VAL A 40 -18.76 -4.72 -2.52
N CYS A 41 -18.80 -5.14 -3.79
CA CYS A 41 -19.64 -4.49 -4.81
C CYS A 41 -21.02 -5.15 -4.99
N MET A 42 -21.27 -6.31 -4.39
CA MET A 42 -22.53 -7.08 -4.51
C MET A 42 -22.86 -7.51 -5.95
N GLU A 43 -21.88 -7.52 -6.85
CA GLU A 43 -22.06 -7.98 -8.23
C GLU A 43 -21.68 -9.46 -8.39
N SER A 44 -22.45 -10.19 -9.18
CA SER A 44 -22.10 -11.53 -9.67
C SER A 44 -21.02 -11.40 -10.74
N LYS A 45 -19.90 -12.11 -10.57
CA LYS A 45 -18.78 -12.10 -11.51
C LYS A 45 -18.29 -13.52 -11.79
N PRO A 46 -17.66 -13.76 -12.95
CA PRO A 46 -17.04 -15.04 -13.25
C PRO A 46 -16.00 -15.42 -12.20
N PHE A 47 -15.82 -16.71 -11.94
CA PHE A 47 -14.87 -17.20 -10.94
C PHE A 47 -13.44 -16.70 -11.20
N GLU A 48 -13.06 -16.50 -12.47
CA GLU A 48 -11.75 -15.97 -12.87
C GLU A 48 -11.44 -14.58 -12.30
N ASP A 49 -12.48 -13.78 -11.97
CA ASP A 49 -12.35 -12.47 -11.32
C ASP A 49 -12.06 -12.58 -9.80
N PHE A 50 -11.90 -13.81 -9.28
CA PHE A 50 -11.52 -14.09 -7.90
C PHE A 50 -10.17 -14.81 -7.80
N GLU A 51 -9.55 -15.23 -8.91
CA GLU A 51 -8.36 -16.10 -8.92
C GLU A 51 -7.02 -15.36 -8.97
N THR A 52 -6.98 -14.08 -9.37
CA THR A 52 -5.71 -13.35 -9.60
C THR A 52 -4.80 -13.33 -8.36
N HIS A 53 -5.41 -13.43 -7.18
CA HIS A 53 -4.73 -13.55 -5.91
C HIS A 53 -5.23 -14.79 -5.17
N TYR A 54 -4.89 -15.97 -5.68
CA TYR A 54 -4.68 -17.13 -4.83
C TYR A 54 -3.46 -16.83 -3.96
N SER A 55 -3.70 -16.05 -2.92
CA SER A 55 -2.69 -15.76 -1.92
C SER A 55 -2.34 -17.08 -1.26
N SER A 56 -1.19 -17.64 -1.62
CA SER A 56 -0.53 -18.69 -0.87
C SER A 56 -0.34 -18.32 0.61
N ASP A 57 -0.45 -17.02 0.92
CA ASP A 57 -0.14 -16.44 2.21
C ASP A 57 -1.40 -16.17 3.06
N CYS A 58 -2.60 -16.16 2.46
CA CYS A 58 -3.84 -15.92 3.18
C CYS A 58 -4.45 -17.22 3.72
N ILE A 59 -5.08 -17.13 4.90
CA ILE A 59 -5.68 -18.28 5.59
C ILE A 59 -7.16 -18.52 5.26
N HIS A 60 -7.78 -17.65 4.46
CA HIS A 60 -9.16 -17.86 4.04
C HIS A 60 -9.22 -18.91 2.91
N PRO A 61 -10.16 -19.86 2.95
CA PRO A 61 -10.20 -21.00 2.03
C PRO A 61 -10.48 -20.58 0.58
N ASN A 62 -11.35 -19.58 0.40
CA ASN A 62 -11.66 -18.98 -0.89
C ASN A 62 -11.78 -17.48 -0.70
N ARG A 63 -11.43 -16.74 -1.74
CA ARG A 63 -11.54 -15.29 -1.76
C ARG A 63 -12.97 -14.87 -2.09
N THR A 64 -13.51 -13.92 -1.34
CA THR A 64 -14.91 -13.45 -1.50
C THR A 64 -15.01 -12.06 -2.13
N ILE A 65 -13.88 -11.40 -2.33
CA ILE A 65 -13.78 -10.07 -2.94
C ILE A 65 -13.28 -10.20 -4.37
N CYS A 66 -13.93 -9.57 -5.34
CA CYS A 66 -13.47 -9.63 -6.74
C CYS A 66 -12.22 -8.77 -7.01
N ASP A 67 -11.57 -8.98 -8.14
CA ASP A 67 -10.32 -8.32 -8.55
C ASP A 67 -10.44 -6.80 -8.59
N SER A 68 -11.56 -6.29 -9.10
CA SER A 68 -11.77 -4.84 -9.19
C SER A 68 -11.82 -4.19 -7.81
N CYS A 69 -12.45 -4.85 -6.84
CA CYS A 69 -12.53 -4.36 -5.47
C CYS A 69 -11.19 -4.50 -4.74
N MET A 70 -10.41 -5.56 -5.03
CA MET A 70 -9.06 -5.68 -4.48
C MET A 70 -8.09 -4.65 -5.05
N TYR A 71 -8.18 -4.34 -6.34
CA TYR A 71 -7.41 -3.27 -6.96
C TYR A 71 -7.71 -1.92 -6.30
N GLU A 72 -8.99 -1.56 -6.17
CA GLU A 72 -9.36 -0.32 -5.49
C GLU A 72 -8.95 -0.32 -4.02
N TYR A 73 -9.03 -1.47 -3.33
CA TYR A 73 -8.53 -1.61 -1.97
C TYR A 73 -7.03 -1.30 -1.89
N VAL A 74 -6.19 -1.93 -2.72
CA VAL A 74 -4.74 -1.69 -2.76
C VAL A 74 -4.44 -0.24 -3.11
N ARG A 75 -5.10 0.30 -4.13
CA ARG A 75 -4.91 1.67 -4.59
C ARG A 75 -5.20 2.70 -3.50
N ASN A 76 -6.23 2.45 -2.69
CA ASN A 76 -6.69 3.40 -1.67
C ASN A 76 -5.99 3.20 -0.32
N ASN A 77 -5.53 2.00 -0.01
CA ASN A 77 -4.83 1.69 1.24
C ASN A 77 -3.31 1.73 1.09
N TRP A 78 -2.81 2.04 -0.10
CA TRP A 78 -1.39 2.29 -0.30
C TRP A 78 -0.95 3.53 0.48
N ASN A 79 -0.12 3.32 1.49
CA ASN A 79 0.52 4.37 2.25
C ASN A 79 1.99 4.03 2.50
N ILE A 80 2.83 5.06 2.50
CA ILE A 80 4.27 4.97 2.69
C ILE A 80 4.52 4.62 4.15
N GLY A 81 5.05 3.43 4.40
CA GLY A 81 5.45 2.98 5.75
C GLY A 81 4.48 2.01 6.44
N SER A 82 3.42 1.57 5.78
CA SER A 82 2.56 0.49 6.28
C SER A 82 2.35 -0.58 5.22
N ASP A 83 2.50 -1.85 5.60
CA ASP A 83 2.19 -2.97 4.73
C ASP A 83 0.66 -3.04 4.51
N ILE A 84 0.24 -3.32 3.27
CA ILE A 84 -1.18 -3.50 2.96
C ILE A 84 -1.61 -4.88 3.46
N GLN A 85 -2.66 -4.92 4.27
CA GLN A 85 -3.21 -6.17 4.82
C GLN A 85 -4.33 -6.71 3.94
N CYS A 86 -4.54 -8.03 3.95
CA CYS A 86 -5.69 -8.63 3.30
C CYS A 86 -6.97 -8.18 4.02
N PRO A 87 -7.97 -7.63 3.32
CA PRO A 87 -9.22 -7.19 3.94
C PRO A 87 -10.08 -8.34 4.50
N GLU A 88 -9.81 -9.59 4.13
CA GLU A 88 -10.58 -10.76 4.58
C GLU A 88 -9.94 -11.47 5.79
N CYS A 89 -8.61 -11.45 5.92
CA CYS A 89 -7.90 -12.18 6.98
C CYS A 89 -6.81 -11.37 7.71
N SER A 90 -6.63 -10.10 7.38
CA SER A 90 -5.65 -9.17 7.98
C SER A 90 -4.17 -9.58 7.85
N ILE A 91 -3.86 -10.64 7.10
CA ILE A 91 -2.47 -11.03 6.81
C ILE A 91 -1.86 -10.04 5.81
N PRO A 92 -0.63 -9.55 6.03
CA PRO A 92 0.05 -8.69 5.06
C PRO A 92 0.11 -9.32 3.68
N LEU A 93 -0.32 -8.57 2.66
CA LEU A 93 -0.21 -9.00 1.27
C LEU A 93 1.26 -8.98 0.87
N SER A 94 1.71 -10.03 0.18
CA SER A 94 3.07 -10.04 -0.34
C SER A 94 3.25 -8.95 -1.41
N HIS A 95 4.50 -8.51 -1.52
CA HIS A 95 4.96 -7.60 -2.56
C HIS A 95 4.64 -8.09 -3.98
N ILE A 96 4.74 -9.40 -4.21
CA ILE A 96 4.42 -10.04 -5.49
C ILE A 96 2.91 -9.95 -5.75
N THR A 97 2.09 -10.25 -4.75
CA THR A 97 0.62 -10.16 -4.85
C THR A 97 0.18 -8.76 -5.23
N ILE A 98 0.72 -7.72 -4.57
CA ILE A 98 0.37 -6.32 -4.88
C ILE A 98 0.76 -5.96 -6.31
N LYS A 99 1.96 -6.37 -6.77
CA LYS A 99 2.40 -6.15 -8.16
C LYS A 99 1.48 -6.82 -9.18
N LEU A 100 1.04 -8.05 -8.92
CA LEU A 100 0.10 -8.76 -9.79
C LEU A 100 -1.26 -8.05 -9.87
N ILE A 101 -1.78 -7.52 -8.73
CA ILE A 101 -3.02 -6.73 -8.70
C ILE A 101 -2.88 -5.53 -9.65
N LEU A 102 -1.79 -4.78 -9.53
CA LEU A 102 -1.57 -3.55 -10.31
C LEU A 102 -1.38 -3.84 -11.80
N LEU A 103 -0.65 -4.91 -12.15
CA LEU A 103 -0.42 -5.32 -13.53
C LEU A 103 -1.71 -5.78 -14.22
N LYS A 104 -2.61 -6.49 -13.52
CA LYS A 104 -3.90 -6.91 -14.09
C LYS A 104 -4.75 -5.72 -14.56
N TYR A 105 -4.64 -4.58 -13.88
CA TYR A 105 -5.39 -3.36 -14.18
C TYR A 105 -4.59 -2.32 -14.99
N ASP A 106 -3.39 -2.66 -15.46
CA ASP A 106 -2.52 -1.79 -16.24
C ASP A 106 -2.19 -0.44 -15.55
N ASP A 107 -2.19 -0.40 -14.22
CA ASP A 107 -1.77 0.80 -13.45
C ASP A 107 -0.25 0.86 -13.33
N THR A 108 0.39 1.09 -14.47
CA THR A 108 1.85 1.22 -14.60
C THR A 108 2.42 2.32 -13.71
N THR A 109 1.68 3.41 -13.52
CA THR A 109 2.12 4.54 -12.69
C THR A 109 2.21 4.15 -11.21
N LEU A 110 1.19 3.47 -10.67
CA LEU A 110 1.22 3.00 -9.29
C LEU A 110 2.21 1.84 -9.12
N TYR A 111 2.33 0.96 -10.11
CA TYR A 111 3.31 -0.13 -10.12
C TYR A 111 4.76 0.38 -10.01
N GLU A 112 5.12 1.38 -10.82
CA GLU A 112 6.46 1.98 -10.78
C GLU A 112 6.71 2.65 -9.42
N ARG A 113 5.74 3.39 -8.90
CA ARG A 113 5.84 4.01 -7.57
C ARG A 113 6.02 2.98 -6.47
N TYR A 114 5.26 1.88 -6.51
CA TYR A 114 5.39 0.78 -5.56
C TYR A 114 6.77 0.14 -5.62
N THR A 115 7.26 -0.12 -6.84
CA THR A 115 8.60 -0.70 -7.08
C THR A 115 9.71 0.23 -6.58
N GLN A 116 9.58 1.53 -6.83
CA GLN A 116 10.52 2.53 -6.30
C GLN A 116 10.48 2.59 -4.77
N PHE A 117 9.29 2.50 -4.16
CA PHE A 117 9.16 2.43 -2.71
C PHE A 117 9.87 1.21 -2.11
N GLU A 118 9.73 0.03 -2.72
CA GLU A 118 10.46 -1.17 -2.26
C GLU A 118 11.96 -1.00 -2.29
N LEU A 119 12.48 -0.46 -3.40
CA LEU A 119 13.91 -0.15 -3.53
C LEU A 119 14.33 0.83 -2.43
N ASN A 120 13.54 1.88 -2.23
CA ASN A 120 13.79 2.89 -1.21
C ASN A 120 13.77 2.31 0.21
N ARG A 121 12.89 1.34 0.52
CA ARG A 121 12.92 0.62 1.81
C ARG A 121 14.21 -0.18 2.00
N ALA A 122 14.76 -0.77 0.95
CA ALA A 122 16.05 -1.45 1.04
C ALA A 122 17.21 -0.46 1.28
N LEU A 123 17.10 0.76 0.76
CA LEU A 123 18.07 1.84 0.94
C LEU A 123 17.91 2.61 2.26
N GLU A 124 16.77 2.49 2.92
CA GLU A 124 16.42 3.24 4.15
C GLU A 124 17.43 3.05 5.29
N GLN A 125 18.14 1.91 5.31
CA GLN A 125 19.17 1.62 6.30
C GLN A 125 20.45 2.46 6.11
N ASN A 126 20.61 3.11 4.96
CA ASN A 126 21.76 3.98 4.69
C ASN A 126 21.58 5.33 5.41
N SER A 127 22.61 5.79 6.13
CA SER A 127 22.60 7.08 6.84
C SER A 127 22.43 8.29 5.91
N GLU A 128 22.81 8.16 4.64
CA GLU A 128 22.66 9.18 3.60
C GLU A 128 21.27 9.17 2.95
N PHE A 129 20.42 8.20 3.30
CA PHE A 129 19.07 8.12 2.78
C PHE A 129 18.12 9.09 3.48
N VAL A 130 17.16 9.61 2.72
CA VAL A 130 16.09 10.47 3.23
C VAL A 130 14.79 10.24 2.47
N TRP A 131 13.71 10.07 3.22
CA TRP A 131 12.35 10.11 2.69
C TRP A 131 11.91 11.57 2.47
N CYS A 132 11.11 11.80 1.43
CA CYS A 132 10.42 13.07 1.28
C CYS A 132 9.49 13.34 2.47
N ALA A 133 9.71 14.44 3.19
CA ALA A 133 8.92 14.80 4.37
C ALA A 133 7.46 15.22 4.09
N TYR A 134 7.03 15.20 2.83
CA TYR A 134 5.67 15.53 2.41
C TYR A 134 4.84 14.29 2.04
N GLY A 135 5.36 13.08 2.25
CA GLY A 135 4.59 11.85 2.04
C GLY A 135 4.24 11.58 0.57
N CYS A 136 5.09 12.02 -0.37
CA CYS A 136 4.88 11.74 -1.80
C CYS A 136 5.39 10.35 -2.24
N GLY A 137 6.09 9.64 -1.35
CA GLY A 137 6.56 8.25 -1.54
C GLY A 137 7.91 8.09 -2.20
N SER A 138 8.57 9.20 -2.50
CA SER A 138 9.95 9.21 -2.99
C SER A 138 10.93 9.26 -1.82
N GLY A 139 11.96 8.42 -1.90
CA GLY A 139 13.20 8.54 -1.14
C GLY A 139 14.39 8.67 -2.09
N GLN A 140 15.50 9.16 -1.56
CA GLN A 140 16.74 9.34 -2.32
C GLN A 140 17.95 9.38 -1.39
N LEU A 141 19.12 9.09 -1.95
CA LEU A 141 20.40 9.29 -1.28
C LEU A 141 20.84 10.76 -1.42
N ASN A 142 21.41 11.30 -0.36
CA ASN A 142 22.05 12.61 -0.37
C ASN A 142 23.52 12.47 -0.80
N GLU A 143 23.77 12.42 -2.11
CA GLU A 143 25.14 12.41 -2.67
C GLU A 143 25.87 13.72 -2.29
N GLY A 144 26.81 13.64 -1.34
CA GLY A 144 27.50 14.80 -0.76
C GLY A 144 27.31 14.98 0.74
N ALA A 145 26.53 14.11 1.38
CA ALA A 145 26.40 13.99 2.84
C ALA A 145 26.17 15.32 3.59
N THR A 146 26.66 15.40 4.83
CA THR A 146 26.46 16.45 5.87
C THR A 146 26.73 17.90 5.47
N MET A 147 27.22 18.16 4.26
CA MET A 147 27.47 19.50 3.72
C MET A 147 26.19 20.19 3.24
N ASN A 148 25.16 19.42 2.86
CA ASN A 148 23.89 19.95 2.40
C ASN A 148 22.73 19.45 3.25
N ASN A 149 22.21 20.34 4.11
CA ASN A 149 21.05 20.05 4.95
C ASN A 149 19.72 20.20 4.19
N THR A 150 19.73 20.62 2.93
CA THR A 150 18.53 20.85 2.13
C THR A 150 18.46 19.85 0.99
N ILE A 151 17.44 18.99 1.00
CA ILE A 151 17.23 17.97 -0.03
C ILE A 151 15.98 18.30 -0.82
N GLN A 152 16.16 18.48 -2.12
CA GLN A 152 15.03 18.59 -3.04
C GLN A 152 14.57 17.20 -3.46
N CYS A 153 13.29 16.88 -3.21
CA CYS A 153 12.71 15.62 -3.63
C CYS A 153 12.72 15.49 -5.16
N VAL A 154 13.27 14.38 -5.68
CA VAL A 154 13.31 14.11 -7.14
C VAL A 154 11.91 13.97 -7.77
N ASN A 155 10.90 13.60 -6.98
CA ASN A 155 9.53 13.39 -7.47
C ASN A 155 8.65 14.64 -7.36
N CYS A 156 8.59 15.29 -6.18
CA CYS A 156 7.68 16.42 -5.95
C CYS A 156 8.38 17.77 -5.86
N HIS A 157 9.71 17.81 -5.92
CA HIS A 157 10.55 19.02 -5.86
C HIS A 157 10.43 19.86 -4.59
N LEU A 158 9.72 19.36 -3.57
CA LEU A 158 9.64 19.98 -2.26
C LEU A 158 10.90 19.70 -1.44
N LEU A 159 11.26 20.67 -0.61
CA LEU A 159 12.51 20.65 0.17
C LEU A 159 12.31 19.98 1.53
N THR A 160 13.19 19.04 1.86
CA THR A 160 13.26 18.32 3.12
C THR A 160 14.56 18.68 3.84
N CYS A 161 14.49 18.94 5.13
CA CYS A 161 15.68 19.06 5.97
C CYS A 161 16.32 17.67 6.15
N PHE A 162 17.58 17.51 5.74
CA PHE A 162 18.30 16.24 5.88
C PHE A 162 18.58 15.89 7.34
N THR A 163 18.88 16.88 8.18
CA THR A 163 19.19 16.70 9.61
C THR A 163 17.96 16.26 10.39
N HIS A 164 16.85 16.98 10.23
CA HIS A 164 15.62 16.77 11.00
C HIS A 164 14.60 15.85 10.32
N LYS A 165 14.84 15.48 9.06
CA LYS A 165 13.95 14.65 8.21
C LYS A 165 12.51 15.20 8.17
N CYS A 166 12.36 16.53 8.21
CA CYS A 166 11.09 17.26 8.23
C CYS A 166 11.00 18.22 7.02
N PRO A 167 9.82 18.85 6.76
CA PRO A 167 9.72 19.91 5.77
C PRO A 167 10.78 21.00 6.02
N TRP A 168 11.42 21.49 4.96
CA TRP A 168 12.47 22.50 5.07
C TRP A 168 11.99 23.74 5.83
N HIS A 169 12.75 24.13 6.84
CA HIS A 169 12.52 25.32 7.66
C HIS A 169 13.25 26.52 7.04
N ASP A 170 12.64 27.08 6.00
CA ASP A 170 13.22 28.20 5.25
C ASP A 170 13.52 29.40 6.17
N GLY A 171 14.70 30.00 5.98
CA GLY A 171 15.17 31.12 6.79
C GLY A 171 15.62 30.79 8.21
N MET A 172 15.78 29.50 8.55
CA MET A 172 16.35 29.05 9.84
C MET A 172 17.46 28.02 9.60
N THR A 173 18.58 28.13 10.31
CA THR A 173 19.55 27.04 10.38
C THR A 173 19.01 25.87 11.21
N CYS A 174 19.64 24.69 11.13
CA CYS A 174 19.23 23.56 11.96
C CYS A 174 19.38 23.88 13.45
N GLU A 175 20.44 24.60 13.82
CA GLU A 175 20.69 25.03 15.20
C GLU A 175 19.58 25.99 15.68
N GLU A 176 19.18 26.96 14.85
CA GLU A 176 18.07 27.88 15.17
C GLU A 176 16.73 27.16 15.28
N TYR A 177 16.51 26.12 14.47
CA TYR A 177 15.32 25.28 14.54
C TYR A 177 15.22 24.52 15.88
N ASP A 178 16.36 24.13 16.44
CA ASP A 178 16.46 23.41 17.72
C ASP A 178 16.44 24.33 18.94
N MET A 179 16.71 25.63 18.78
CA MET A 179 16.81 26.56 19.91
C MET A 179 15.51 26.63 20.75
N PRO A 180 15.61 26.49 22.08
CA PRO A 180 14.55 26.87 22.99
C PRO A 180 14.32 28.38 22.90
N ARG A 181 13.05 28.80 22.81
CA ARG A 181 12.73 30.23 22.82
C ARG A 181 12.63 30.73 24.26
N THR A 182 13.29 31.85 24.55
CA THR A 182 13.32 32.48 25.88
C THR A 182 12.13 33.40 26.15
N ASP A 183 11.27 33.63 25.15
CA ASP A 183 10.12 34.54 25.18
C ASP A 183 8.80 33.85 25.57
N GLY A 184 8.85 32.61 26.06
CA GLY A 184 7.66 31.84 26.45
C GLY A 184 6.83 31.31 25.28
N GLN A 185 7.30 31.46 24.04
CA GLN A 185 6.67 30.88 22.86
C GLN A 185 7.07 29.41 22.66
N LEU A 186 6.27 28.67 21.89
CA LEU A 186 6.59 27.30 21.48
C LEU A 186 7.95 27.23 20.78
N HIS A 187 8.69 26.12 20.94
CA HIS A 187 9.94 25.90 20.20
C HIS A 187 9.75 26.15 18.71
N ALA A 188 10.79 26.61 18.00
CA ALA A 188 10.70 26.87 16.56
C ALA A 188 10.18 25.64 15.79
N SER A 189 10.65 24.45 16.16
CA SER A 189 10.13 23.16 15.70
C SER A 189 8.63 22.95 15.96
N GLN A 190 8.14 23.24 17.16
CA GLN A 190 6.72 23.15 17.51
C GLN A 190 5.85 24.21 16.84
N ARG A 191 6.38 25.40 16.61
CA ARG A 191 5.67 26.44 15.85
C ARG A 191 5.43 25.98 14.42
N TRP A 192 6.44 25.40 13.76
CA TRP A 192 6.30 24.78 12.44
C TRP A 192 5.24 23.66 12.44
N ILE A 193 5.21 22.80 13.46
CA ILE A 193 4.18 21.78 13.63
C ILE A 193 2.78 22.42 13.81
N SER A 194 2.67 23.54 14.55
CA SER A 194 1.39 24.23 14.79
C SER A 194 0.86 24.97 13.55
N ILE A 195 1.73 25.52 12.70
CA ILE A 195 1.36 26.17 11.43
C ILE A 195 0.71 25.16 10.48
N LYS A 196 1.09 23.88 10.54
CA LYS A 196 0.42 22.80 9.78
C LYS A 196 -1.04 22.57 10.20
N ARG A 197 -1.43 22.89 11.45
CA ARG A 197 -2.82 22.75 11.92
C ARG A 197 -3.75 23.88 11.46
N HIS A 198 -3.21 25.04 11.06
CA HIS A 198 -3.99 26.23 10.68
C HIS A 198 -3.77 26.72 9.24
N GLY A 199 -3.22 25.88 8.36
CA GLY A 199 -3.28 26.02 6.90
C GLY A 199 -2.89 27.38 6.29
N ALA A 200 -1.63 27.53 5.84
CA ALA A 200 -1.28 28.28 4.62
C ALA A 200 0.23 28.37 4.42
N TYR A 201 0.80 27.44 3.63
CA TYR A 201 1.81 27.79 2.63
C TYR A 201 1.52 26.96 1.38
N LEU A 202 0.66 27.53 0.54
CA LEU A 202 0.48 27.12 -0.85
C LEU A 202 1.71 27.59 -1.62
N HIS A 203 2.69 26.70 -1.81
CA HIS A 203 3.66 26.87 -2.89
C HIS A 203 3.33 25.93 -4.03
N ASN A 204 2.74 26.58 -5.04
CA ASN A 204 2.45 26.18 -6.40
C ASN A 204 1.57 24.92 -6.61
N ARG A 205 0.29 25.20 -6.87
CA ARG A 205 -0.73 24.24 -7.34
C ARG A 205 -0.42 23.75 -8.75
N LYS A 206 0.64 22.96 -8.89
CA LYS A 206 0.89 22.12 -10.07
C LYS A 206 1.28 20.69 -9.71
N CYS A 207 1.10 20.27 -8.46
CA CYS A 207 1.00 18.83 -8.21
C CYS A 207 -0.36 18.37 -8.75
N LYS A 208 -0.38 17.79 -9.95
CA LYS A 208 -1.55 17.11 -10.53
C LYS A 208 -1.90 15.82 -9.81
N HIS A 209 -1.23 15.49 -8.70
CA HIS A 209 -1.40 14.21 -8.04
C HIS A 209 -2.02 14.37 -6.65
N TYR A 210 -3.34 14.27 -6.72
CA TYR A 210 -4.29 13.81 -5.72
C TYR A 210 -4.78 14.84 -4.68
N PRO A 211 -6.10 15.14 -4.64
CA PRO A 211 -6.70 15.92 -3.56
C PRO A 211 -6.68 15.12 -2.25
N ALA A 212 -6.68 15.80 -1.10
CA ALA A 212 -6.91 15.14 0.18
C ALA A 212 -8.16 14.26 0.09
N MET A 213 -7.96 12.95 0.27
CA MET A 213 -9.02 11.95 0.08
C MET A 213 -10.00 12.11 1.24
N GLU A 214 -11.11 12.82 1.02
CA GLU A 214 -12.30 12.67 1.85
C GLU A 214 -12.70 11.20 1.78
N THR A 215 -12.40 10.46 2.83
CA THR A 215 -12.63 9.03 2.92
C THR A 215 -14.13 8.75 3.01
N ARG A 216 -14.80 8.64 1.86
CA ARG A 216 -16.00 7.80 1.75
C ARG A 216 -15.55 6.35 1.77
N ASN A 217 -15.21 5.92 2.97
CA ASN A 217 -14.55 4.66 3.26
C ASN A 217 -15.57 3.52 3.12
N ILE A 218 -15.74 3.01 1.89
CA ILE A 218 -16.65 1.90 1.57
C ILE A 218 -16.26 0.62 2.32
N PHE A 219 -14.98 0.48 2.70
CA PHE A 219 -14.46 -0.64 3.48
C PHE A 219 -14.67 -0.52 5.00
N LYS A 220 -15.06 0.66 5.52
CA LYS A 220 -15.27 0.85 6.97
C LYS A 220 -16.35 -0.07 7.52
N ARG A 221 -17.38 -0.37 6.72
CA ARG A 221 -18.46 -1.28 7.09
C ARG A 221 -18.03 -2.75 7.24
N ILE A 222 -16.92 -3.17 6.63
CA ILE A 222 -16.44 -4.55 6.72
C ILE A 222 -15.50 -4.73 7.92
N ILE A 223 -14.69 -3.72 8.22
CA ILE A 223 -13.77 -3.74 9.38
C ILE A 223 -14.54 -3.67 10.71
N ASP A 224 -15.70 -3.01 10.77
CA ASP A 224 -16.51 -2.90 11.99
C ASP A 224 -17.39 -4.14 12.26
N LEU A 225 -17.27 -5.22 11.48
CA LEU A 225 -18.08 -6.45 11.59
C LEU A 225 -17.27 -7.71 11.99
N PHE A 226 -15.97 -7.58 12.28
CA PHE A 226 -15.10 -8.64 12.80
C PHE A 226 -14.23 -8.11 13.94
#